data_AF-A0A1G9EP79-F1
#
_entry.id   AF-A0A1G9EP79-F1
#
_cell.length_a   1.000
_cell.length_b   1.000
_cell.length_c   1.000
_cell.angle_alpha   90.00
_cell.angle_beta   90.00
_cell.angle_gamma   90.00
#
_symmetry.space_group_name_H-M   'P 1'
#
loop_
_entity.id
_entity.type
_entity.pdbx_description
1 polymer ?
#
loop_
_entity_poly.entity_id
_entity_poly.type
_entity_poly.pdbx_seq_one_letter_code
_entity_poly.pdbx_strand_id
1 'polypeptide(L)'
;MESGITKAEVLKGVILSQYKSVRQFAVEMDIPYSTLVTALERGIEGMAYSTVIRICEALSLNPVDFSPLDAGEGLSAQITTKRVMERYDRFNRAGRKKVLEIMDDYSQIEMYTRPD
;
A
#
# COMPACT_ATOMS: atom_id res chain seq x y z
N MET A 1 -3.31 -9.91 -26.47
CA MET A 1 -3.99 -9.22 -25.36
C MET A 1 -3.26 -9.62 -24.11
N GLU A 2 -2.37 -8.77 -23.60
CA GLU A 2 -1.74 -9.01 -22.30
C GLU A 2 -2.74 -8.61 -21.23
N SER A 3 -3.42 -9.60 -20.66
CA SER A 3 -4.18 -9.41 -19.43
C SER A 3 -3.17 -9.25 -18.29
N GLY A 4 -2.72 -8.02 -18.07
CA GLY A 4 -1.95 -7.68 -16.88
C GLY A 4 -2.76 -8.04 -15.64
N ILE A 5 -2.11 -8.67 -14.66
CA ILE A 5 -2.74 -9.07 -13.40
C ILE A 5 -3.35 -7.84 -12.73
N THR A 6 -4.64 -7.90 -12.40
CA THR A 6 -5.38 -6.83 -11.74
C THR A 6 -5.12 -6.82 -10.23
N LYS A 7 -5.29 -5.66 -9.58
CA LYS A 7 -5.18 -5.52 -8.11
C LYS A 7 -6.09 -6.49 -7.35
N ALA A 8 -7.28 -6.74 -7.90
CA ALA A 8 -8.24 -7.69 -7.35
C ALA A 8 -7.74 -9.15 -7.43
N GLU A 9 -7.09 -9.53 -8.53
CA GLU A 9 -6.50 -10.86 -8.68
C GLU A 9 -5.31 -11.08 -7.74
N VAL A 10 -4.46 -10.05 -7.54
CA VAL A 10 -3.38 -10.10 -6.55
C VAL A 10 -3.95 -10.34 -5.15
N LEU A 11 -4.91 -9.51 -4.72
CA LEU A 11 -5.55 -9.66 -3.41
C LEU A 11 -6.17 -11.04 -3.22
N LYS A 12 -6.90 -11.53 -4.23
CA LYS A 12 -7.53 -12.85 -4.18
C LYS A 12 -6.48 -13.96 -4.03
N GLY A 13 -5.37 -13.88 -4.75
CA GLY A 13 -4.28 -14.85 -4.64
C GLY A 13 -3.68 -14.90 -3.24
N VAL A 14 -3.40 -13.75 -2.64
CA VAL A 14 -2.80 -13.66 -1.30
C VAL A 14 -3.78 -14.06 -0.20
N ILE A 15 -5.06 -13.71 -0.34
CA ILE A 15 -6.12 -14.18 0.58
C ILE A 15 -6.20 -15.71 0.60
N LEU A 16 -6.17 -16.34 -0.58
CA LEU A 16 -6.24 -17.79 -0.68
C LEU A 16 -4.98 -18.49 -0.15
N SER A 17 -3.81 -17.86 -0.26
CA SER A 17 -2.57 -18.42 0.28
C SER A 17 -2.51 -18.35 1.81
N GLN A 18 -3.03 -17.29 2.43
CA GLN A 18 -2.93 -17.07 3.88
C GLN A 18 -4.15 -17.58 4.68
N TYR A 19 -5.37 -17.48 4.14
CA TYR A 19 -6.62 -17.67 4.91
C TYR A 19 -7.51 -18.82 4.41
N LYS A 20 -7.01 -19.70 3.53
CA LYS A 20 -7.72 -20.86 2.92
C LYS A 20 -8.91 -20.53 2.02
N SER A 21 -9.70 -19.50 2.32
CA SER A 21 -10.85 -19.07 1.52
C SER A 21 -11.17 -17.59 1.70
N VAL A 22 -11.77 -16.99 0.66
CA VAL A 22 -12.29 -15.61 0.71
C VAL A 22 -13.31 -15.44 1.83
N ARG A 23 -14.13 -16.47 2.10
CA ARG A 23 -15.13 -16.43 3.16
C ARG A 23 -14.50 -16.33 4.55
N GLN A 24 -13.46 -17.11 4.81
CA GLN A 24 -12.76 -17.09 6.09
C GLN A 24 -12.12 -15.71 6.34
N PHE A 25 -11.44 -15.16 5.34
CA PHE A 25 -10.87 -13.82 5.42
C PHE A 25 -11.93 -12.73 5.67
N ALA A 26 -13.08 -12.82 5.00
CA ALA A 26 -14.18 -11.86 5.21
C ALA A 26 -14.69 -11.87 6.66
N VAL A 27 -14.83 -13.06 7.26
CA VAL A 27 -15.24 -13.20 8.67
C VAL A 27 -14.20 -12.61 9.62
N GLU A 28 -12.93 -12.89 9.38
CA GLU A 28 -11.83 -12.41 10.24
C GLU A 28 -11.63 -10.89 10.16
N MET A 29 -11.84 -10.30 8.98
CA MET A 29 -11.75 -8.86 8.76
C MET A 29 -13.03 -8.08 9.11
N ASP A 30 -14.10 -8.77 9.51
CA ASP A 30 -15.43 -8.18 9.73
C ASP A 30 -15.95 -7.42 8.49
N ILE A 31 -15.81 -8.05 7.31
CA ILE A 31 -16.28 -7.53 6.02
C ILE A 31 -17.41 -8.43 5.53
N PRO A 32 -18.57 -7.89 5.11
CA PRO A 32 -19.61 -8.71 4.50
C PRO A 32 -19.08 -9.48 3.27
N TYR A 33 -19.32 -10.79 3.23
CA TYR A 33 -18.79 -11.66 2.19
C TYR A 33 -19.17 -11.18 0.77
N SER A 34 -20.42 -10.76 0.58
CA SER A 34 -20.90 -10.24 -0.71
C SER A 34 -20.16 -8.97 -1.15
N THR A 35 -19.82 -8.08 -0.20
CA THR A 35 -19.04 -6.87 -0.46
C THR A 35 -17.63 -7.23 -0.93
N LEU A 36 -16.95 -8.14 -0.23
CA LEU A 36 -15.60 -8.56 -0.60
C LEU A 36 -15.57 -9.26 -1.96
N VAL A 37 -16.50 -10.18 -2.22
CA VAL A 37 -16.59 -10.88 -3.52
C VAL A 37 -16.85 -9.90 -4.65
N THR A 38 -17.79 -8.98 -4.49
CA THR A 38 -18.09 -7.96 -5.51
C THR A 38 -16.84 -7.14 -5.84
N ALA A 39 -16.04 -6.78 -4.84
CA ALA A 39 -14.81 -6.03 -5.04
C ALA A 39 -13.70 -6.86 -5.72
N LEU A 40 -13.61 -8.15 -5.42
CA LEU A 40 -12.66 -9.05 -6.08
C LEU A 40 -13.06 -9.39 -7.53
N GLU A 41 -14.34 -9.24 -7.89
CA GLU A 41 -14.86 -9.48 -9.25
C GLU A 41 -14.86 -8.22 -10.12
N ARG A 42 -15.24 -7.07 -9.55
CA ARG A 42 -15.46 -5.81 -10.29
C ARG A 42 -14.34 -4.78 -10.09
N GLY A 43 -13.40 -5.05 -9.19
CA GLY A 43 -12.36 -4.11 -8.79
C GLY A 43 -12.63 -3.48 -7.43
N ILE A 44 -11.54 -3.08 -6.77
CA ILE A 44 -11.54 -2.56 -5.40
C ILE A 44 -11.74 -1.04 -5.33
N GLU A 45 -11.86 -0.38 -6.48
CA GLU A 45 -11.96 1.09 -6.63
C GLU A 45 -13.22 1.68 -6.00
N GLY A 46 -14.31 0.89 -5.95
CA GLY A 46 -15.56 1.28 -5.29
C GLY A 46 -15.57 1.02 -3.78
N MET A 47 -14.50 0.45 -3.22
CA MET A 47 -14.40 0.17 -1.79
C MET A 47 -13.88 1.40 -1.05
N ALA A 48 -14.34 1.62 0.18
CA ALA A 48 -13.80 2.68 1.01
C ALA A 48 -12.29 2.47 1.19
N TYR A 49 -11.51 3.54 0.99
CA TYR A 49 -10.04 3.48 1.08
C TYR A 49 -9.56 2.91 2.42
N SER A 50 -10.23 3.26 3.53
CA SER A 50 -9.95 2.70 4.86
C SER A 50 -10.07 1.17 4.92
N THR A 51 -11.03 0.58 4.20
CA THR A 51 -11.20 -0.88 4.11
C THR A 51 -10.09 -1.51 3.28
N VAL A 52 -9.70 -0.89 2.17
CA VAL A 52 -8.59 -1.36 1.32
C VAL A 52 -7.28 -1.38 2.13
N ILE A 53 -7.03 -0.33 2.92
CA ILE A 53 -5.84 -0.27 3.80
C ILE A 53 -5.85 -1.42 4.80
N ARG A 54 -6.96 -1.65 5.51
CA ARG A 54 -7.08 -2.76 6.47
C ARG A 54 -6.84 -4.13 5.82
N ILE A 55 -7.36 -4.35 4.61
CA ILE A 55 -7.14 -5.58 3.85
C ILE A 55 -5.66 -5.74 3.52
N CYS A 56 -5.01 -4.69 3.01
CA CYS A 56 -3.59 -4.73 2.65
C CYS A 56 -2.69 -4.93 3.88
N GLU A 57 -3.02 -4.33 5.02
CA GLU A 57 -2.33 -4.57 6.29
C GLU A 57 -2.42 -6.04 6.71
N ALA A 58 -3.62 -6.62 6.68
CA ALA A 58 -3.84 -8.03 7.05
C ALA A 58 -3.14 -9.02 6.11
N LEU A 59 -2.87 -8.61 4.87
CA LEU A 59 -2.20 -9.43 3.85
C LEU A 59 -0.70 -9.11 3.71
N SER A 60 -0.19 -8.11 4.45
CA SER A 60 1.17 -7.58 4.31
C SER A 60 1.48 -7.11 2.88
N LEU A 61 0.60 -6.29 2.32
CA LEU A 61 0.73 -5.71 0.98
C LEU A 61 0.81 -4.18 1.05
N ASN A 62 1.55 -3.59 0.11
CA ASN A 62 1.56 -2.15 -0.10
C ASN A 62 0.21 -1.72 -0.70
N PRO A 63 -0.54 -0.77 -0.10
CA PRO A 63 -1.86 -0.38 -0.59
C PRO A 63 -1.83 0.46 -1.88
N VAL A 64 -0.66 0.92 -2.33
CA VAL A 64 -0.50 1.69 -3.57
C VAL A 64 -0.35 0.76 -4.77
N ASP A 65 0.57 -0.20 -4.68
CA ASP A 65 0.96 -1.08 -5.79
C ASP A 65 0.72 -2.58 -5.55
N PHE A 66 0.26 -2.96 -4.35
CA PHE A 66 -0.03 -4.35 -3.94
C PHE A 66 1.20 -5.27 -3.96
N SER A 67 2.40 -4.70 -3.90
CA SER A 67 3.63 -5.46 -3.68
C SER A 67 3.67 -6.05 -2.25
N PRO A 68 4.23 -7.26 -2.06
CA PRO A 68 4.50 -7.80 -0.74
C PRO A 68 5.38 -6.85 0.07
N LEU A 69 5.00 -6.61 1.32
CA LEU A 69 5.84 -5.89 2.26
C LEU A 69 6.83 -6.89 2.87
N ASP A 70 8.12 -6.59 2.77
CA ASP A 70 9.14 -7.33 3.49
C ASP A 70 8.91 -7.18 5.00
N ALA A 71 8.98 -8.30 5.72
CA ALA A 71 8.79 -8.37 7.16
C ALA A 71 9.92 -7.61 7.88
N GLY A 72 9.83 -6.28 7.94
CA GLY A 72 10.88 -5.45 8.53
C GLY A 72 10.62 -3.93 8.54
N GLU A 73 9.86 -3.38 7.59
CA GLU A 73 9.55 -1.94 7.59
C GLU A 73 8.22 -1.64 8.29
N GLY A 74 8.33 -1.37 9.59
CA GLY A 74 7.19 -1.07 10.45
C GLY A 74 6.30 0.06 9.93
N LEU A 75 5.00 -0.08 10.19
CA LEU A 75 3.90 0.84 9.87
C LEU A 75 4.22 2.34 10.11
N SER A 76 5.08 2.67 11.08
CA SER A 76 5.52 4.05 11.38
C SER A 76 6.40 4.68 10.29
N ALA A 77 7.26 3.90 9.64
CA ALA A 77 8.06 4.35 8.50
C ALA A 77 7.12 4.70 7.33
N GLN A 78 6.10 3.87 7.11
CA GLN A 78 5.13 4.05 6.04
C GLN A 78 4.17 5.23 6.27
N ILE A 79 3.75 5.49 7.51
CA ILE A 79 2.98 6.71 7.87
C ILE A 79 3.82 7.96 7.58
N THR A 80 5.11 7.91 7.88
CA THR A 80 6.02 9.03 7.62
C THR A 80 6.18 9.25 6.12
N THR A 81 6.41 8.18 5.34
CA THR A 81 6.46 8.23 3.87
C THR A 81 5.18 8.81 3.27
N LYS A 82 4.01 8.35 3.71
CA LYS A 82 2.71 8.88 3.25
C LYS A 82 2.57 10.38 3.50
N ARG A 83 2.92 10.85 4.70
CA ARG A 83 2.88 12.28 5.06
C ARG A 83 3.88 13.13 4.27
N VAL A 84 5.00 12.55 3.83
CA VAL A 84 5.97 13.22 2.97
C VAL A 84 5.39 13.35 1.55
N MET A 85 4.84 12.27 1.00
CA MET A 85 4.27 12.27 -0.36
C MET A 85 3.06 13.21 -0.48
N GLU A 86 2.13 13.18 0.49
CA GLU A 86 0.96 14.10 0.51
C GLU A 86 1.36 15.59 0.53
N ARG A 87 2.49 15.92 1.16
CA ARG A 87 3.00 17.29 1.18
C ARG A 87 3.77 17.63 -0.08
N TYR A 88 4.57 16.68 -0.58
CA TYR A 88 5.30 16.84 -1.83
C TYR A 88 4.37 17.13 -3.01
N ASP A 89 3.21 16.47 -3.05
CA ASP A 89 2.25 16.65 -4.14
C ASP A 89 1.60 18.03 -4.21
N ARG A 90 1.53 18.74 -3.08
CA ARG A 90 1.02 20.12 -3.00
C ARG A 90 1.95 21.13 -3.66
N PHE A 91 3.22 20.79 -3.88
CA PHE A 91 4.16 21.68 -4.54
C PHE A 91 4.01 21.62 -6.06
N ASN A 92 4.19 22.78 -6.69
CA ASN A 92 4.39 22.86 -8.13
C ASN A 92 5.80 22.35 -8.53
N ARG A 93 6.09 22.35 -9.84
CA ARG A 93 7.36 21.83 -10.39
C ARG A 93 8.60 22.45 -9.73
N ALA A 94 8.61 23.76 -9.49
CA ALA A 94 9.73 24.45 -8.87
C ALA A 94 9.92 24.05 -7.40
N GLY A 95 8.82 23.96 -6.64
CA GLY A 95 8.87 23.52 -5.24
C GLY A 95 9.32 22.07 -5.10
N ARG A 96 8.83 21.18 -5.95
CA ARG A 96 9.25 19.77 -6.01
C ARG A 96 10.75 19.64 -6.27
N LYS A 97 11.28 20.37 -7.26
CA LYS A 97 12.73 20.42 -7.53
C LYS A 97 13.52 20.85 -6.29
N LYS A 98 13.05 21.88 -5.57
CA LYS A 98 13.78 22.37 -4.39
C LYS A 98 13.77 21.39 -3.23
N VAL A 99 12.66 20.69 -3.02
CA VAL A 99 12.56 19.64 -2.00
C VAL A 99 13.53 18.50 -2.29
N LEU A 100 13.65 18.08 -3.55
CA LEU A 100 14.60 17.05 -3.96
C LEU A 100 16.05 17.48 -3.73
N GLU A 101 16.43 18.70 -4.13
CA GLU A 101 17.78 19.24 -3.87
C GLU A 101 18.13 19.18 -2.37
N ILE A 102 17.19 19.55 -1.50
CA ILE A 102 17.40 19.49 -0.04
C ILE A 102 17.51 18.03 0.43
N MET A 103 16.70 17.12 -0.09
CA MET A 103 16.82 15.70 0.27
C MET A 103 18.19 15.13 -0.10
N ASP A 104 18.70 15.49 -1.29
CA ASP A 104 20.04 15.09 -1.74
C ASP A 104 21.12 15.65 -0.81
N ASP A 105 21.07 16.94 -0.46
CA ASP A 105 22.04 17.57 0.45
C ASP A 105 22.12 16.84 1.80
N TYR A 106 20.96 16.52 2.39
CA TYR A 106 20.90 15.84 3.70
C TYR A 106 21.27 14.36 3.62
N SER A 107 21.11 13.71 2.47
CA SER A 107 21.54 12.32 2.24
C SER A 107 23.05 12.14 2.27
N GLN A 108 23.83 13.22 2.20
CA GLN A 108 25.29 13.18 2.26
C GLN A 108 25.84 13.42 3.67
N ILE A 109 24.98 13.72 4.65
CA ILE A 109 25.39 14.02 6.02
C ILE A 109 25.32 12.74 6.86
N GLU A 110 26.49 12.22 7.26
CA GLU A 110 26.61 10.97 8.04
C GLU A 110 25.77 10.93 9.32
N MET A 111 25.54 12.08 9.96
CA MET A 111 24.68 12.18 11.15
C MET A 111 23.21 11.84 10.89
N TYR A 112 22.74 11.98 9.64
CA TYR A 112 21.34 11.81 9.24
C TYR A 112 21.12 10.60 8.32
N THR A 113 22.18 9.89 7.94
CA THR A 113 22.11 8.65 7.20
C THR A 113 22.26 7.45 8.13
N ARG A 114 21.67 6.32 7.74
CA ARG A 114 21.93 5.06 8.46
C ARG A 114 23.33 4.58 8.08
N PRO A 115 24.11 4.03 9.05
CA PRO A 115 25.30 3.28 8.71
C PRO A 115 24.89 2.02 7.94
N ASP A 116 25.62 1.72 6.86
CA ASP A 116 25.47 0.51 6.05
C ASP A 116 25.74 -0.78 6.84
#